data_AF-A0A804K515-F1
#
_entry.id   AF-A0A804K515-F1
#
_cell.length_a   1.000
_cell.length_b   1.000
_cell.length_c   1.000
_cell.angle_alpha   90.00
_cell.angle_beta   90.00
_cell.angle_gamma   90.00
#
_symmetry.space_group_name_H-M   'P 1'
#
loop_
_entity.id
_entity.type
_entity.pdbx_description
1 polymer ?
#
loop_
_entity_poly.entity_id
_entity_poly.type
_entity_poly.pdbx_seq_one_letter_code
_entity_poly.pdbx_strand_id
1 'polypeptide(L)'
;MSSLTNDERKRKRMLSNRESARRSRTRKQQRLDDLMNLAAQLKYQNSQINAQINLATQQYITVESENAILRAQLHELAERLHSVNSVLRMVEEVSGMAMDIPEIPIPLLKPWQLPSTSQPIMANADMFQF
;
A
#
# COMPACT_ATOMS: atom_id res chain seq x y z
N MET A 1 -54.78 36.01 43.15
CA MET A 1 -54.76 34.92 42.14
C MET A 1 -53.46 34.81 41.34
N SER A 2 -52.64 35.87 41.15
CA SER A 2 -51.41 35.79 40.30
C SER A 2 -50.21 35.05 40.92
N SER A 3 -50.12 34.91 42.24
CA SER A 3 -49.00 34.20 42.90
C SER A 3 -49.03 32.67 42.64
N LEU A 4 -50.20 32.03 42.74
CA LEU A 4 -50.37 30.60 42.45
C LEU A 4 -49.95 30.24 41.01
N THR A 5 -50.17 31.15 40.05
CA THR A 5 -49.77 30.93 38.65
C THR A 5 -48.25 31.03 38.43
N ASN A 6 -47.54 31.82 39.24
CA ASN A 6 -46.09 31.93 39.18
C ASN A 6 -45.40 30.70 39.79
N ASP A 7 -45.95 30.15 40.87
CA ASP A 7 -45.42 28.94 41.51
C ASP A 7 -45.57 27.71 40.60
N GLU A 8 -46.71 27.57 39.92
CA GLU A 8 -46.92 26.50 38.95
C GLU A 8 -45.99 26.64 37.73
N ARG A 9 -45.77 27.86 37.22
CA ARG A 9 -44.80 28.12 36.16
C ARG A 9 -43.38 27.75 36.59
N LYS A 10 -42.99 28.08 37.83
CA LYS A 10 -41.68 27.72 38.40
C LYS A 10 -41.53 26.20 38.51
N ARG A 11 -42.55 25.49 39.01
CA ARG A 11 -42.59 24.03 39.08
C ARG A 11 -42.40 23.39 37.70
N LYS A 12 -43.16 23.83 36.69
CA LYS A 12 -43.01 23.34 35.30
C LYS A 12 -41.61 23.59 34.73
N ARG A 13 -41.02 24.77 34.97
CA ARG A 13 -39.64 25.08 34.54
C ARG A 13 -38.61 24.17 35.21
N MET A 14 -38.76 23.86 36.50
CA MET A 14 -37.86 22.93 37.20
C MET A 14 -37.93 21.52 36.61
N LEU A 15 -39.14 21.01 36.33
CA LEU A 15 -39.32 19.70 35.70
C LEU A 15 -38.75 19.68 34.28
N SER A 16 -39.04 20.71 33.47
CA SER A 16 -38.51 20.81 32.10
C SER A 16 -36.98 20.93 32.08
N ASN A 17 -36.38 21.74 32.95
CA ASN A 17 -34.92 21.86 33.03
C ASN A 17 -34.27 20.56 33.50
N ARG A 18 -34.91 19.86 34.45
CA ARG A 18 -34.43 18.55 34.91
C ARG A 18 -34.41 17.54 33.76
N GLU A 19 -35.48 17.47 32.98
CA GLU A 19 -35.55 16.56 31.84
C GLU A 19 -34.57 16.97 30.72
N SER A 20 -34.45 18.27 30.44
CA SER A 20 -33.47 18.78 29.47
C SER A 20 -32.03 18.49 29.87
N ALA A 21 -31.69 18.65 31.15
CA ALA A 21 -30.37 18.30 31.68
C ALA A 21 -30.10 16.79 31.59
N ARG A 22 -31.11 15.95 31.89
CA ARG A 22 -31.02 14.49 31.72
C ARG A 22 -30.75 14.11 30.27
N ARG A 23 -31.56 14.61 29.33
CA ARG A 23 -31.40 14.38 27.88
C ARG A 23 -30.06 14.88 27.35
N SER A 24 -29.57 16.00 27.87
CA SER A 24 -28.25 16.53 27.50
C SER A 24 -27.13 15.58 27.96
N ARG A 25 -27.19 15.09 29.20
CA ARG A 25 -26.23 14.09 29.72
C ARG A 25 -26.27 12.80 28.92
N THR A 26 -27.47 12.26 28.66
CA THR A 26 -27.62 11.03 27.85
C THR A 26 -27.06 11.19 26.44
N ARG A 27 -27.34 12.31 25.75
CA ARG A 27 -26.78 12.56 24.41
C ARG A 27 -25.26 12.67 24.42
N LYS A 28 -24.67 13.30 25.44
CA LYS A 28 -23.21 13.37 25.60
C LYS A 28 -22.61 11.99 25.86
N GLN A 29 -23.25 11.17 26.70
CA GLN A 29 -22.80 9.80 26.95
C GLN A 29 -22.82 8.96 25.67
N GLN A 30 -23.93 8.97 24.93
CA GLN A 30 -24.04 8.25 23.67
C GLN A 30 -22.93 8.65 22.69
N ARG A 31 -22.67 9.96 22.55
CA ARG A 31 -21.60 10.45 21.68
C ARG A 31 -20.22 9.98 22.11
N LEU A 32 -19.95 9.89 23.42
CA LEU A 32 -18.69 9.35 23.92
C LEU A 32 -18.56 7.86 23.59
N ASP A 33 -19.63 7.08 23.81
CA ASP A 33 -19.66 5.66 23.52
C ASP A 33 -19.45 5.40 22.01
N ASP A 34 -20.11 6.17 21.15
CA ASP A 34 -19.95 6.09 19.69
C ASP A 34 -18.50 6.39 19.27
N LEU A 35 -17.87 7.41 19.85
CA LEU A 35 -16.47 7.75 19.57
C LEU A 35 -15.50 6.68 20.07
N MET A 36 -15.76 6.08 21.24
CA MET A 36 -14.95 4.98 21.76
C MET A 36 -15.03 3.75 20.85
N ASN A 37 -16.23 3.41 20.38
CA ASN A 37 -16.44 2.31 19.43
C ASN A 37 -15.72 2.56 18.11
N LEU A 38 -15.84 3.78 17.56
CA LEU A 38 -15.14 4.15 16.32
C LEU A 38 -13.62 4.07 16.50
N ALA A 39 -13.08 4.56 17.61
CA ALA A 39 -11.65 4.47 17.90
C ALA A 39 -11.18 3.00 18.02
N ALA A 40 -11.96 2.14 18.66
CA ALA A 40 -11.65 0.72 18.76
C ALA A 40 -11.68 0.04 17.37
N GLN A 41 -12.69 0.34 16.55
CA GLN A 41 -12.80 -0.18 15.19
C GLN A 41 -11.62 0.26 14.31
N LEU A 42 -11.26 1.55 14.33
CA LEU A 42 -10.13 2.07 13.56
C LEU A 42 -8.81 1.44 14.01
N LYS A 43 -8.60 1.23 15.31
CA LYS A 43 -7.41 0.52 15.83
C LYS A 43 -7.35 -0.92 15.32
N TYR A 44 -8.48 -1.62 15.30
CA TYR A 44 -8.56 -2.97 14.75
C TYR A 44 -8.28 -3.00 13.25
N GLN A 45 -8.89 -2.09 12.47
CA GLN A 45 -8.64 -2.00 11.03
C GLN A 45 -7.17 -1.68 10.73
N ASN A 46 -6.56 -0.78 11.49
CA ASN A 46 -5.15 -0.44 11.34
C ASN A 46 -4.25 -1.65 11.61
N SER A 47 -4.52 -2.44 12.65
CA SER A 47 -3.75 -3.65 12.92
C SER A 47 -3.90 -4.72 11.83
N GLN A 48 -5.10 -4.87 11.25
CA GLN A 48 -5.33 -5.75 10.11
C GLN A 48 -4.55 -5.31 8.86
N ILE A 49 -4.57 -4.01 8.54
CA ILE A 49 -3.82 -3.45 7.42
C ILE A 49 -2.31 -3.68 7.62
N ASN A 50 -1.78 -3.41 8.81
CA ASN A 50 -0.37 -3.67 9.11
C ASN A 50 0.01 -5.14 8.95
N ALA A 51 -0.86 -6.06 9.37
CA ALA A 51 -0.62 -7.50 9.18
C ALA A 51 -0.57 -7.87 7.69
N GLN A 52 -1.46 -7.31 6.86
CA GLN A 52 -1.47 -7.52 5.42
C GLN A 52 -0.22 -6.95 4.74
N ILE A 53 0.22 -5.75 5.15
CA ILE A 53 1.45 -5.14 4.65
C ILE A 53 2.64 -6.05 4.97
N ASN A 54 2.76 -6.51 6.21
CA ASN A 54 3.87 -7.39 6.61
C ASN A 54 3.90 -8.70 5.81
N LEU A 55 2.74 -9.31 5.58
CA LEU A 55 2.63 -10.51 4.74
C LEU A 55 3.07 -10.25 3.30
N ALA A 56 2.58 -9.17 2.69
CA ALA A 56 2.94 -8.79 1.33
C ALA A 56 4.43 -8.45 1.20
N THR A 57 5.01 -7.76 2.19
CA THR A 57 6.45 -7.49 2.26
C THR A 57 7.26 -8.78 2.33
N GLN A 58 6.85 -9.75 3.14
CA GLN A 58 7.55 -11.02 3.23
C GLN A 58 7.51 -11.80 1.91
N GLN A 59 6.34 -11.84 1.25
CA GLN A 59 6.18 -12.46 -0.06
C GLN A 59 7.05 -11.76 -1.13
N TYR A 60 7.07 -10.43 -1.12
CA TYR A 60 7.92 -9.64 -2.02
C TYR A 60 9.40 -9.97 -1.83
N ILE A 61 9.88 -10.04 -0.58
CA ILE A 61 11.28 -10.38 -0.29
C ILE A 61 11.62 -11.78 -0.82
N THR A 62 10.72 -12.75 -0.67
CA THR A 62 10.92 -14.10 -1.22
C THR A 62 11.06 -14.05 -2.74
N VAL A 63 10.12 -13.41 -3.44
CA VAL A 63 10.16 -13.31 -4.90
C VAL A 63 11.40 -12.55 -5.39
N GLU A 64 11.81 -11.49 -4.69
CA GLU A 64 13.01 -10.74 -5.06
C GLU A 64 14.29 -11.57 -4.85
N SER A 65 14.33 -12.42 -3.82
CA SER A 65 15.44 -13.35 -3.62
C SER A 65 15.53 -14.39 -4.74
N GLU A 66 14.40 -14.93 -5.18
CA GLU A 66 14.32 -15.86 -6.32
C GLU A 66 14.75 -15.16 -7.62
N ASN A 67 14.29 -13.92 -7.84
CA ASN A 67 14.72 -13.11 -8.98
C ASN A 67 16.23 -12.86 -8.96
N ALA A 68 16.83 -12.58 -7.80
CA ALA A 68 18.26 -12.38 -7.68
C ALA A 68 19.05 -13.65 -8.05
N ILE A 69 18.57 -14.83 -7.61
CA ILE A 69 19.15 -16.12 -7.99
C ILE A 69 19.07 -16.33 -9.50
N LEU A 70 17.91 -16.12 -10.10
CA LEU A 70 17.72 -16.27 -11.55
C LEU A 70 18.62 -15.32 -12.36
N ARG A 71 18.79 -14.07 -11.91
CA ARG A 71 19.71 -13.11 -12.53
C ARG A 71 21.16 -13.57 -12.44
N ALA A 72 21.58 -14.12 -11.31
CA ALA A 72 22.92 -14.66 -11.15
C ALA A 72 23.18 -15.87 -12.08
N GLN A 73 22.22 -16.80 -12.15
CA GLN A 73 22.29 -17.95 -13.06
C GLN A 73 22.34 -17.53 -14.53
N LEU A 74 21.53 -16.53 -14.90
CA LEU A 74 21.55 -15.96 -16.25
C LEU A 74 22.91 -15.35 -16.58
N HIS A 75 23.49 -14.58 -15.65
CA HIS A 75 24.82 -14.01 -15.84
C HIS A 75 25.88 -15.10 -16.00
N GLU A 76 25.85 -16.15 -15.18
CA GLU A 76 26.78 -17.27 -15.29
C GLU A 76 26.67 -17.98 -16.65
N LEU A 77 25.45 -18.27 -17.11
CA LEU A 77 25.22 -18.88 -18.42
C LEU A 77 25.70 -17.97 -19.56
N ALA A 78 25.46 -16.66 -19.44
CA ALA A 78 25.90 -15.68 -20.43
C ALA A 78 27.42 -15.64 -20.54
N GLU A 79 28.15 -15.65 -19.42
CA GLU A 79 29.61 -15.69 -19.41
C GLU A 79 30.15 -17.00 -19.98
N ARG A 80 29.55 -18.14 -19.63
CA ARG A 80 29.91 -19.46 -20.21
C ARG A 80 29.73 -19.48 -21.72
N LEU A 81 28.61 -18.95 -22.22
CA LEU A 81 28.33 -18.85 -23.64
C LEU A 81 29.32 -17.91 -24.33
N HIS A 82 29.62 -16.75 -23.73
CA HIS A 82 30.63 -15.84 -24.25
C HIS A 82 32.00 -16.53 -24.35
N SER A 83 32.41 -17.29 -23.35
CA SER A 83 33.67 -18.04 -23.36
C SER A 83 33.72 -19.04 -24.52
N VAL A 84 32.66 -19.82 -24.72
CA VAL A 84 32.55 -20.77 -25.84
C VAL A 84 32.57 -20.04 -27.18
N ASN A 85 31.80 -18.96 -27.32
CA ASN A 85 31.77 -18.15 -28.53
C ASN A 85 33.15 -17.56 -28.86
N SER A 86 33.92 -17.11 -27.86
CA SER A 86 35.30 -16.65 -28.06
C SER A 86 36.20 -17.75 -28.61
N VAL A 87 36.06 -18.99 -28.11
CA VAL A 87 36.82 -20.14 -28.64
C VAL A 87 36.41 -20.46 -30.08
N LEU A 88 35.12 -20.42 -30.39
CA LEU A 88 34.62 -20.64 -31.75
C LEU A 88 35.15 -19.61 -32.73
N ARG A 89 35.24 -18.33 -32.35
CA ARG A 89 35.86 -17.28 -33.18
C ARG A 89 37.32 -17.59 -33.47
N MET A 90 38.09 -18.04 -32.48
CA MET A 90 39.49 -18.44 -32.71
C MET A 90 39.60 -19.64 -33.68
N VAL A 91 38.68 -20.61 -33.59
CA VAL A 91 38.66 -21.77 -34.50
C VAL A 91 38.28 -21.38 -35.92
N GLU A 92 37.30 -20.50 -36.09
CA GLU A 92 36.91 -19.93 -37.38
C GLU A 92 38.10 -19.21 -38.04
N GLU A 93 38.83 -18.38 -37.28
CA GLU A 93 40.03 -17.68 -37.75
C GLU A 93 41.14 -18.64 -38.20
N VAL A 94 41.38 -19.74 -37.46
CA VAL A 94 42.43 -20.72 -37.77
C VAL A 94 42.05 -21.65 -38.93
N SER A 95 40.78 -22.08 -38.99
CA SER A 95 40.31 -23.06 -39.97
C SER A 95 39.88 -22.41 -41.30
N GLY A 96 39.57 -21.11 -41.31
CA GLY A 96 39.00 -20.41 -42.45
C GLY A 96 37.56 -20.82 -42.80
N MET A 97 36.92 -21.64 -41.96
CA MET A 97 35.53 -22.04 -42.12
C MET A 97 34.62 -21.11 -41.31
N ALA A 98 33.65 -20.50 -41.98
CA ALA A 98 32.67 -19.65 -41.33
C ALA A 98 31.83 -20.45 -40.32
N MET A 99 31.73 -19.98 -39.07
CA MET A 99 30.97 -20.63 -38.00
C MET A 99 29.75 -19.78 -37.61
N ASP A 100 28.59 -20.41 -37.41
CA ASP A 100 27.38 -19.71 -36.97
C ASP A 100 27.41 -19.55 -35.43
N ILE A 101 27.84 -18.37 -34.96
CA ILE A 101 28.05 -18.08 -33.54
C ILE A 101 26.86 -17.27 -32.98
N PRO A 102 26.04 -17.85 -32.08
CA PRO A 102 24.84 -17.19 -31.58
C PRO A 102 25.16 -16.02 -30.64
N GLU A 103 24.47 -14.88 -30.83
CA GLU A 103 24.54 -13.71 -29.93
C GLU A 103 23.52 -13.82 -28.77
N ILE A 104 23.88 -13.26 -27.61
CA ILE A 104 23.01 -13.25 -26.43
C ILE A 104 21.96 -12.15 -26.59
N PRO A 105 20.65 -12.45 -26.49
CA PRO A 105 19.61 -11.43 -26.61
C PRO A 105 19.70 -10.36 -25.50
N ILE A 106 19.80 -9.08 -25.88
CA ILE A 106 19.86 -7.90 -25.01
C ILE A 106 18.73 -7.83 -23.95
N PRO A 107 17.47 -8.25 -24.21
CA PRO A 107 16.41 -8.27 -23.20
C PRO A 107 16.72 -9.12 -21.96
N LEU A 108 17.64 -10.09 -22.08
CA LEU A 108 18.09 -10.93 -20.97
C LEU A 108 19.04 -10.21 -20.01
N LEU A 109 19.77 -9.20 -20.49
CA LEU A 109 20.69 -8.41 -19.66
C LEU A 109 19.98 -7.31 -18.85
N LYS A 110 18.80 -6.86 -19.29
CA LYS A 110 18.03 -5.79 -18.62
C LYS A 110 16.53 -6.09 -18.57
N PRO A 111 16.12 -7.18 -17.89
CA PRO A 111 14.72 -7.44 -17.69
C PRO A 111 14.13 -6.26 -16.90
N TRP A 112 13.04 -5.68 -17.40
CA TRP A 112 12.27 -4.57 -16.79
C TRP A 112 12.80 -3.14 -16.98
N GLN A 113 13.71 -2.88 -17.92
CA GLN A 113 13.78 -1.52 -18.50
C GLN A 113 12.55 -1.27 -19.37
N LEU A 114 11.42 -1.00 -18.73
CA LEU A 114 10.29 -0.36 -19.40
C LEU A 114 10.81 0.98 -19.93
N PRO A 115 10.49 1.37 -21.18
CA PRO A 115 10.67 2.75 -21.61
C PRO A 115 9.92 3.60 -20.58
N SER A 116 10.66 4.27 -19.70
CA SER A 116 10.08 5.01 -18.59
C SER A 116 9.27 6.16 -19.18
N THR A 117 7.97 5.94 -19.36
CA THR A 117 7.03 7.04 -19.58
C THR A 117 6.69 7.53 -18.19
N SER A 118 7.63 8.24 -17.58
CA SER A 118 7.42 8.97 -16.34
C SER A 118 6.45 10.12 -16.63
N GLN A 119 5.16 9.82 -16.73
CA GLN A 119 4.14 10.84 -16.56
C GLN A 119 4.03 11.11 -15.06
N PRO A 120 4.27 12.35 -14.59
CA PRO A 120 4.03 12.68 -13.21
C PRO A 120 2.56 12.40 -12.89
N ILE A 121 2.32 11.67 -11.80
CA ILE A 121 0.99 11.50 -11.23
C ILE A 121 0.55 12.90 -10.79
N MET A 122 -0.27 13.57 -11.60
CA MET A 122 -0.88 14.83 -11.19
C MET A 122 -1.89 14.50 -10.09
N ALA A 123 -1.58 14.90 -8.86
CA ALA A 123 -2.55 14.89 -7.78
C ALA A 123 -3.73 15.79 -8.20
N ASN A 124 -4.90 15.19 -8.40
CA ASN A 124 -6.12 15.95 -8.69
C ASN A 124 -6.48 16.78 -7.44
N ALA A 125 -6.47 18.11 -7.57
CA ALA A 125 -6.76 19.05 -6.50
C ALA A 125 -8.23 19.01 -6.04
N ASP A 126 -9.12 18.32 -6.77
CA ASP A 126 -10.56 18.27 -6.45
C ASP A 126 -10.96 17.18 -5.46
N MET A 127 -10.02 16.42 -4.88
CA MET A 127 -10.36 15.34 -3.94
C MET A 127 -10.84 15.84 -2.56
N PHE A 128 -10.74 17.14 -2.28
CA PHE A 128 -11.11 17.76 -1.00
C PHE A 128 -12.03 18.97 -1.14
N GLN A 129 -12.96 18.97 -2.10
CA GLN A 129 -14.08 19.91 -2.05
C GLN A 129 -15.16 19.34 -1.12
N PHE A 130 -15.17 19.83 0.13
CA PHE A 130 -16.29 19.70 1.09
C PHE A 130 -17.03 21.03 1.19
#